data_AF-A0AB32W6G2-F1
#
_entry.id   AF-A0AB32W6G2-F1
#
_cell.length_a   1.000
_cell.length_b   1.000
_cell.length_c   1.000
_cell.angle_alpha   90.00
_cell.angle_beta   90.00
_cell.angle_gamma   90.00
#
_symmetry.space_group_name_H-M   'P 1'
#
loop_
_entity.id
_entity.type
_entity.pdbx_description
1 polymer ?
#
loop_
_entity_poly.entity_id
_entity_poly.type
_entity_poly.pdbx_seq_one_letter_code
_entity_poly.pdbx_strand_id
1 'polypeptide(L)'
;MKIKEANAGALTNFEVLDFLRSRGASKDPTRVIVPIAPSEFKVYDYLVESAACNQTKEHINDFLERCKNYKLAKAEVLNIINLRPSALVEIDPIIEQSEKRFGKQLEELVNLVVEVLPEPPTQKNAEQGNSEDKEETIDRKDMDEGERETTNGDEDQAEQTEDGEKMEDS
;
A
#
# COMPACT_ATOMS: atom_id res chain seq x y z
N MET A 1 0.60 -28.74 8.01
CA MET A 1 1.02 -28.23 6.68
C MET A 1 2.54 -28.37 6.59
N LYS A 2 3.13 -28.77 5.45
CA LYS A 2 4.59 -28.86 5.26
C LYS A 2 4.98 -28.04 4.03
N ILE A 3 6.02 -27.22 4.14
CA ILE A 3 6.57 -26.42 3.03
C ILE A 3 7.46 -27.34 2.19
N LYS A 4 7.19 -27.45 0.89
CA LYS A 4 8.01 -28.24 -0.05
C LYS A 4 9.15 -27.41 -0.63
N GLU A 5 8.85 -26.19 -1.06
CA GLU A 5 9.80 -25.25 -1.62
C GLU A 5 9.55 -23.88 -0.98
N ALA A 6 10.60 -23.28 -0.41
CA ALA A 6 10.47 -21.97 0.23
C ALA A 6 10.31 -20.85 -0.80
N ASN A 7 11.04 -20.93 -1.92
CA ASN A 7 11.07 -19.92 -2.97
C ASN A 7 10.83 -20.58 -4.34
N ALA A 8 9.58 -20.64 -4.78
CA ALA A 8 9.22 -21.25 -6.07
C ALA A 8 9.54 -20.35 -7.28
N GLY A 9 9.64 -19.04 -7.06
CA GLY A 9 9.89 -18.06 -8.11
C GLY A 9 9.58 -16.64 -7.65
N ALA A 10 10.00 -15.68 -8.45
CA ALA A 10 9.64 -14.28 -8.25
C ALA A 10 8.44 -13.91 -9.11
N LEU A 11 7.60 -13.01 -8.60
CA LEU A 11 6.43 -12.48 -9.30
C LEU A 11 6.62 -10.99 -9.51
N THR A 12 6.22 -10.50 -10.68
CA THR A 12 6.14 -9.07 -10.97
C THR A 12 4.95 -8.45 -10.26
N ASN A 13 5.05 -7.15 -9.97
CA ASN A 13 3.97 -6.36 -9.40
C ASN A 13 2.70 -6.44 -10.28
N PHE A 14 2.88 -6.50 -11.60
CA PHE A 14 1.79 -6.69 -12.57
C PHE A 14 1.08 -8.04 -12.40
N GLU A 15 1.81 -9.16 -12.29
CA GLU A 15 1.20 -10.49 -12.11
C GLU A 15 0.41 -10.57 -10.81
N VAL A 16 0.93 -9.98 -9.73
CA VAL A 16 0.22 -9.90 -8.46
C VAL A 16 -1.05 -9.06 -8.61
N LEU A 17 -0.97 -7.91 -9.29
CA LEU A 17 -2.12 -7.05 -9.53
C LEU A 17 -3.19 -7.73 -10.40
N ASP A 18 -2.79 -8.39 -11.48
CA ASP A 18 -3.68 -9.17 -12.36
C ASP A 18 -4.38 -10.29 -11.59
N PHE A 19 -3.64 -11.00 -10.74
CA PHE A 19 -4.19 -12.02 -9.85
C PHE A 19 -5.22 -11.44 -8.86
N LEU A 20 -4.92 -10.33 -8.20
CA LEU A 20 -5.84 -9.67 -7.26
C LEU A 20 -7.11 -9.18 -7.97
N ARG A 21 -6.99 -8.60 -9.17
CA ARG A 21 -8.12 -8.21 -10.02
C ARG A 21 -9.00 -9.42 -10.35
N SER A 22 -8.40 -10.56 -10.70
CA SER A 22 -9.14 -11.80 -11.01
C SER A 22 -9.90 -12.37 -9.79
N ARG A 23 -9.42 -12.09 -8.57
CA ARG A 23 -10.10 -12.45 -7.32
C ARG A 23 -11.18 -11.47 -6.88
N GLY A 24 -11.38 -10.38 -7.62
CA GLY A 24 -12.41 -9.38 -7.37
C GLY A 24 -11.92 -8.12 -6.66
N ALA A 25 -10.60 -7.93 -6.49
CA ALA A 25 -10.07 -6.71 -5.91
C ALA A 25 -10.31 -5.53 -6.86
N SER A 26 -11.01 -4.52 -6.35
CA SER A 26 -11.46 -3.36 -7.12
C SER A 26 -11.59 -2.16 -6.19
N LYS A 27 -11.29 -0.97 -6.70
CA LYS A 27 -11.56 0.31 -6.00
C LYS A 27 -13.05 0.61 -5.85
N ASP A 28 -13.88 -0.02 -6.67
CA ASP A 28 -15.33 0.14 -6.63
C ASP A 28 -15.95 -0.83 -5.59
N PRO A 29 -16.49 -0.32 -4.46
CA PRO A 29 -17.06 -1.17 -3.42
C PRO A 29 -18.29 -1.97 -3.88
N THR A 30 -18.93 -1.58 -4.99
CA THR A 30 -20.06 -2.34 -5.57
C THR A 30 -19.60 -3.55 -6.41
N ARG A 31 -18.32 -3.59 -6.80
CA ARG A 31 -17.70 -4.69 -7.57
C ARG A 31 -17.01 -5.74 -6.70
N VAL A 32 -16.91 -5.52 -5.39
CA VAL A 32 -16.34 -6.49 -4.45
C VAL A 32 -17.40 -7.57 -4.17
N ILE A 33 -17.49 -8.53 -5.09
CA ILE A 33 -18.47 -9.64 -5.03
C ILE A 33 -18.03 -10.72 -4.02
N VAL A 34 -16.75 -10.75 -3.64
CA VAL A 34 -16.13 -11.80 -2.82
C VAL A 34 -15.49 -11.17 -1.59
N PRO A 35 -15.60 -11.78 -0.39
CA PRO A 35 -14.83 -11.35 0.78
C PRO A 35 -13.33 -11.51 0.51
N ILE A 36 -12.67 -10.38 0.24
CA ILE A 36 -11.22 -10.28 0.03
C ILE A 36 -10.57 -10.01 1.39
N ALA A 37 -9.43 -10.64 1.65
CA ALA A 37 -8.75 -10.42 2.92
C ALA A 37 -8.27 -8.95 3.00
N PRO A 38 -8.32 -8.30 4.18
CA PRO A 38 -7.81 -6.92 4.33
C PRO A 38 -6.36 -6.75 3.87
N SER A 39 -5.53 -7.80 4.00
CA SER A 39 -4.16 -7.81 3.48
C SER A 39 -4.11 -7.77 1.95
N GLU A 40 -4.99 -8.48 1.26
CA GLU A 40 -5.08 -8.50 -0.21
C GLU A 40 -5.52 -7.13 -0.75
N PHE A 41 -6.47 -6.49 -0.06
CA PHE A 41 -6.95 -5.15 -0.44
C PHE A 41 -5.85 -4.09 -0.28
N LYS A 42 -5.11 -4.09 0.83
CA LYS A 42 -3.98 -3.17 1.04
C LYS A 42 -2.89 -3.32 -0.02
N VAL A 43 -2.57 -4.55 -0.43
CA VAL A 43 -1.60 -4.81 -1.50
C VAL A 43 -2.15 -4.30 -2.83
N TYR A 44 -3.43 -4.53 -3.11
CA TYR A 44 -4.08 -4.02 -4.32
C TYR A 44 -4.02 -2.50 -4.42
N ASP A 45 -4.38 -1.78 -3.35
CA ASP A 45 -4.37 -0.31 -3.33
C ASP A 45 -2.98 0.25 -3.66
N TYR A 46 -1.94 -0.30 -3.01
CA TYR A 46 -0.55 0.06 -3.29
C TYR A 46 -0.16 -0.20 -4.76
N LEU A 47 -0.50 -1.38 -5.29
CA LEU A 47 -0.13 -1.76 -6.65
C LEU A 47 -0.85 -0.94 -7.72
N VAL A 48 -2.07 -0.48 -7.47
CA VAL A 48 -2.81 0.40 -8.40
C VAL A 48 -2.18 1.78 -8.49
N GLU A 49 -1.50 2.26 -7.45
CA GLU A 49 -0.78 3.54 -7.48
C GLU A 49 0.62 3.42 -8.12
N SER A 50 1.12 2.19 -8.28
CA SER A 50 2.42 1.90 -8.87
C SER A 50 2.41 1.85 -10.41
N ALA A 51 3.59 1.77 -11.02
CA ALA A 51 3.76 1.59 -12.47
C ALA A 51 3.07 0.32 -13.03
N ALA A 52 2.84 -0.69 -12.18
CA ALA A 52 2.18 -1.94 -12.57
C ALA A 52 0.71 -1.75 -13.00
N CYS A 53 0.06 -0.64 -12.62
CA CYS A 53 -1.35 -0.41 -12.94
C CYS A 53 -1.62 -0.35 -14.44
N ASN A 54 -0.74 0.32 -15.18
CA ASN A 54 -0.89 0.60 -16.61
C ASN A 54 -0.15 -0.41 -17.49
N GLN A 55 0.74 -1.22 -16.88
CA GLN A 55 1.45 -2.29 -17.57
C GLN A 55 0.47 -3.37 -18.08
N THR A 56 0.86 -4.02 -19.17
CA THR A 56 0.15 -5.18 -19.71
C THR A 56 1.13 -6.33 -19.97
N LYS A 57 0.61 -7.55 -20.19
CA LYS A 57 1.43 -8.72 -20.50
C LYS A 57 2.27 -8.51 -21.75
N GLU A 58 1.74 -7.79 -22.73
CA GLU A 58 2.41 -7.48 -23.99
C GLU A 58 3.62 -6.57 -23.76
N HIS A 59 3.46 -5.48 -23.00
CA HIS A 59 4.57 -4.58 -22.65
C HIS A 59 5.70 -5.32 -21.90
N ILE A 60 5.33 -6.18 -20.95
CA ILE A 60 6.32 -6.96 -20.18
C ILE A 60 7.06 -7.96 -21.08
N ASN A 61 6.34 -8.66 -21.96
CA ASN A 61 6.95 -9.62 -22.88
C ASN A 61 7.86 -8.93 -23.91
N ASP A 62 7.45 -7.80 -24.48
CA ASP A 62 8.29 -7.01 -25.40
C ASP A 62 9.55 -6.52 -24.67
N PHE A 63 9.41 -6.01 -23.44
CA PHE A 63 10.55 -5.62 -22.62
C PHE A 63 11.50 -6.80 -22.37
N LEU A 64 10.97 -7.97 -21.99
CA LEU A 64 11.76 -9.18 -21.77
C LEU A 64 12.49 -9.64 -23.04
N GLU A 65 11.89 -9.50 -24.21
CA GLU A 65 12.53 -9.85 -25.48
C GLU A 65 13.67 -8.90 -25.83
N ARG A 66 13.44 -7.58 -25.74
CA ARG A 66 14.46 -6.58 -26.02
C ARG A 66 15.58 -6.59 -24.98
N CYS A 67 15.26 -6.89 -23.72
CA CYS A 67 16.24 -7.03 -22.64
C CYS A 67 17.18 -8.21 -22.80
N LYS A 68 16.88 -9.24 -23.61
CA LYS A 68 17.80 -10.36 -23.86
C LYS A 68 19.13 -9.92 -24.47
N ASN A 69 19.13 -8.79 -25.18
CA ASN A 69 20.35 -8.20 -25.74
C ASN A 69 21.27 -7.63 -24.66
N TYR A 70 20.70 -7.29 -23.50
CA TYR A 70 21.41 -6.81 -22.33
C TYR A 70 21.68 -8.00 -21.41
N LYS A 71 22.90 -8.11 -20.89
CA LYS A 71 23.27 -9.22 -20.00
C LYS A 71 22.71 -9.05 -18.59
N LEU A 72 21.44 -8.68 -18.41
CA LEU A 72 20.81 -8.40 -17.13
C LEU A 72 20.50 -9.68 -16.35
N ALA A 73 20.68 -9.64 -15.03
CA ALA A 73 20.25 -10.69 -14.12
C ALA A 73 18.73 -10.66 -13.96
N LYS A 74 18.13 -11.80 -13.61
CA LYS A 74 16.66 -11.90 -13.46
C LYS A 74 16.10 -10.91 -12.43
N ALA A 75 16.83 -10.66 -11.35
CA ALA A 75 16.43 -9.70 -10.32
C ALA A 75 16.50 -8.23 -10.83
N GLU A 76 17.50 -7.90 -11.65
CA GLU A 76 17.62 -6.58 -12.28
C GLU A 76 16.43 -6.34 -13.22
N VAL A 77 16.12 -7.31 -14.08
CA VAL A 77 14.97 -7.25 -14.99
C VAL A 77 13.66 -7.10 -14.21
N LEU A 78 13.47 -7.89 -13.15
CA LEU A 78 12.28 -7.81 -12.28
C LEU A 78 12.13 -6.42 -11.65
N ASN A 79 13.23 -5.87 -11.12
CA ASN A 79 13.22 -4.54 -10.49
C ASN A 79 12.94 -3.43 -11.51
N ILE A 80 13.48 -3.53 -12.72
CA ILE A 80 13.19 -2.57 -13.80
C ILE A 80 11.71 -2.61 -14.17
N ILE A 81 11.12 -3.80 -14.29
CA ILE A 81 9.68 -3.96 -14.57
C ILE A 81 8.84 -3.34 -13.43
N ASN A 82 9.21 -3.59 -12.18
CA ASN A 82 8.42 -3.14 -11.02
C ASN A 82 8.53 -1.64 -10.75
N LEU A 83 9.72 -1.06 -10.89
CA LEU A 83 10.00 0.35 -10.57
C LEU A 83 9.89 1.28 -11.78
N ARG A 84 10.06 0.74 -13.00
CA ARG A 84 10.04 1.49 -14.26
C ARG A 84 10.96 2.73 -14.21
N PRO A 85 12.28 2.55 -14.07
CA PRO A 85 13.23 3.66 -14.01
C PRO A 85 13.16 4.50 -15.28
N SER A 86 12.93 5.80 -15.11
CA SER A 86 12.79 6.79 -16.18
C SER A 86 14.04 7.67 -16.35
N ALA A 87 14.95 7.62 -15.38
CA ALA A 87 16.20 8.36 -15.38
C ALA A 87 17.40 7.44 -15.05
N LEU A 88 18.59 7.84 -15.49
CA LEU A 88 19.84 7.11 -15.20
C LEU A 88 20.08 6.93 -13.69
N VAL A 89 19.78 7.98 -12.91
CA VAL A 89 19.94 7.97 -11.45
C VAL A 89 19.06 6.93 -10.75
N GLU A 90 17.96 6.52 -11.39
CA GLU A 90 17.06 5.48 -10.89
C GLU A 90 17.54 4.07 -11.26
N ILE A 91 18.42 3.93 -12.27
CA ILE A 91 18.99 2.63 -12.65
C ILE A 91 20.18 2.25 -11.77
N ASP A 92 20.99 3.21 -11.33
CA ASP A 92 22.16 2.96 -10.46
C ASP A 92 21.86 2.12 -9.20
N PRO A 93 20.74 2.35 -8.47
CA PRO A 93 20.39 1.48 -7.33
C PRO A 93 19.88 0.09 -7.75
N ILE A 94 19.50 -0.11 -9.01
CA ILE A 94 18.97 -1.38 -9.52
C ILE A 94 20.08 -2.28 -10.07
N ILE A 95 21.04 -1.69 -10.81
CA ILE A 95 22.12 -2.41 -11.49
C ILE A 95 23.46 -2.05 -10.84
N GLU A 96 24.12 -3.05 -10.26
CA GLU A 96 25.45 -2.84 -9.71
C GLU A 96 26.47 -2.48 -10.80
N GLN A 97 27.21 -1.39 -10.57
CA GLN A 97 28.25 -0.90 -11.49
C GLN A 97 27.73 -0.68 -12.92
N SER A 98 26.49 -0.19 -13.04
CA SER A 98 25.78 0.19 -14.27
C SER A 98 26.69 0.84 -15.33
N GLU A 99 27.42 1.90 -14.97
CA GLU A 99 28.32 2.63 -15.88
C GLU A 99 29.48 1.78 -16.39
N LYS A 100 30.08 0.93 -15.55
CA LYS A 100 31.21 0.07 -15.94
C LYS A 100 30.79 -1.06 -16.85
N ARG A 101 29.56 -1.56 -16.66
CA ARG A 101 29.04 -2.74 -17.38
C ARG A 101 28.37 -2.38 -18.69
N PHE A 102 27.71 -1.23 -18.76
CA PHE A 102 26.91 -0.81 -19.92
C PHE A 102 27.44 0.46 -20.61
N GLY A 103 28.15 1.34 -19.90
CA GLY A 103 28.64 2.60 -20.46
C GLY A 103 27.54 3.37 -21.18
N LYS A 104 27.68 3.55 -22.50
CA LYS A 104 26.68 4.22 -23.35
C LYS A 104 25.36 3.45 -23.53
N GLN A 105 25.38 2.13 -23.36
CA GLN A 105 24.18 1.30 -23.49
C GLN A 105 23.20 1.49 -22.32
N LEU A 106 23.64 2.16 -21.24
CA LEU A 106 22.79 2.46 -20.10
C LEU A 106 21.70 3.46 -20.47
N GLU A 107 22.04 4.49 -21.25
CA GLU A 107 21.09 5.46 -21.79
C GLU A 107 20.09 4.79 -22.74
N GLU A 108 20.57 3.86 -23.59
CA GLU A 108 19.71 3.07 -24.46
C GLU A 108 18.72 2.22 -23.65
N LEU A 109 19.16 1.64 -22.52
CA LEU A 109 18.29 0.86 -21.63
C LEU A 109 17.22 1.72 -20.97
N VAL A 110 17.56 2.93 -20.48
CA VAL A 110 16.54 3.87 -19.94
C VAL A 110 15.51 4.22 -21.01
N ASN A 111 15.99 4.58 -22.21
CA ASN A 111 15.10 4.94 -23.32
C ASN A 111 14.18 3.78 -23.70
N LEU A 112 14.71 2.55 -23.70
CA LEU A 112 13.94 1.33 -23.93
C LEU A 112 12.83 1.14 -22.88
N VAL A 113 13.14 1.37 -21.61
CA VAL A 113 12.16 1.28 -20.51
C VAL A 113 11.04 2.29 -20.71
N VAL A 114 11.37 3.54 -21.06
CA VAL A 114 10.39 4.60 -21.29
C VAL A 114 9.54 4.33 -22.53
N GLU A 115 10.12 3.76 -23.59
CA GLU A 115 9.43 3.43 -24.84
C GLU A 115 8.46 2.25 -24.67
N VAL A 116 8.88 1.19 -23.97
CA VAL A 116 8.13 -0.07 -23.88
C VAL A 116 7.17 -0.08 -22.69
N LEU A 117 7.58 0.46 -21.53
CA LEU A 117 6.76 0.41 -20.32
C LEU A 117 5.95 1.70 -20.16
N PRO A 118 4.61 1.59 -20.02
CA PRO A 118 3.72 2.75 -19.94
C PRO A 118 3.99 3.58 -18.69
N GLU A 119 3.61 4.87 -18.76
CA GLU A 119 3.75 5.78 -17.63
C GLU A 119 2.89 5.36 -16.43
N PRO A 120 3.42 5.48 -15.20
CA PRO A 120 2.63 5.27 -14.00
C PRO A 120 1.49 6.30 -13.93
N PRO A 121 0.35 5.94 -13.32
CA PRO A 121 -0.86 6.78 -13.31
C PRO A 121 -0.67 8.16 -12.64
N THR A 122 0.40 8.37 -11.87
CA THR A 122 0.59 9.56 -11.01
C THR A 122 1.71 10.51 -11.47
N GLN A 123 2.34 10.31 -12.65
CA GLN A 123 3.38 11.23 -13.13
C GLN A 123 2.82 12.50 -13.80
N LYS A 124 2.08 13.30 -13.02
CA LYS A 124 1.94 14.75 -13.24
C LYS A 124 2.15 15.42 -11.89
N ASN A 125 3.29 16.11 -11.73
CA ASN A 125 3.73 16.88 -10.55
C ASN A 125 4.56 16.11 -9.50
N ALA A 126 5.81 15.80 -9.82
CA ALA A 126 6.86 15.59 -8.82
C ALA A 126 8.05 16.56 -8.99
N GLU A 127 7.80 17.74 -9.57
CA GLU A 127 8.74 18.87 -9.56
C GLU A 127 8.00 20.15 -9.18
N GLN A 128 7.84 20.39 -7.87
CA GLN A 128 7.86 21.71 -7.20
C GLN A 128 7.26 21.58 -5.79
N GLY A 129 8.00 22.10 -4.79
CA GLY A 129 7.36 22.74 -3.64
C GLY A 129 7.56 22.04 -2.28
N ASN A 130 8.52 22.58 -1.54
CA ASN A 130 8.64 22.53 -0.10
C ASN A 130 7.33 22.88 0.64
N SER A 131 7.14 22.27 1.83
CA SER A 131 6.33 22.67 3.00
C SER A 131 4.79 22.76 2.86
N GLU A 132 4.04 21.92 3.57
CA GLU A 132 3.48 22.20 4.91
C GLU A 132 2.51 21.08 5.32
N ASP A 133 2.69 20.56 6.53
CA ASP A 133 1.72 19.74 7.25
C ASP A 133 0.36 20.45 7.32
N LYS A 134 -0.71 19.73 6.96
CA LYS A 134 -2.06 20.02 7.44
C LYS A 134 -2.72 18.73 7.90
N GLU A 135 -2.72 18.57 9.22
CA GLU A 135 -3.71 17.76 9.93
C GLU A 135 -5.11 18.26 9.56
N GLU A 136 -5.92 17.43 8.90
CA GLU A 136 -7.36 17.65 8.80
C GLU A 136 -8.04 17.01 10.02
N THR A 137 -8.34 17.85 11.01
CA THR A 137 -9.32 17.59 12.07
C THR A 137 -10.69 17.37 11.45
N ILE A 138 -11.25 16.17 11.60
CA ILE A 138 -12.63 15.85 11.20
C ILE A 138 -13.58 16.35 12.29
N ASP A 139 -14.22 17.49 12.06
CA ASP A 139 -15.43 17.92 12.77
C ASP A 139 -16.61 17.01 12.36
N ARG A 140 -17.22 16.32 13.34
CA ARG A 140 -18.56 15.74 13.18
C ARG A 140 -19.50 16.38 14.17
N LYS A 141 -20.42 17.19 13.65
CA LYS A 141 -21.60 17.66 14.36
C LYS A 141 -22.84 16.87 13.91
N ASP A 142 -23.56 16.42 14.93
CA ASP A 142 -25.02 16.31 15.07
C ASP A 142 -25.80 15.17 14.37
N MET A 143 -26.33 14.28 15.21
CA MET A 143 -27.66 13.63 15.16
C MET A 143 -27.99 13.30 16.64
N ASP A 144 -28.78 14.09 17.38
CA ASP A 144 -30.23 14.37 17.34
C ASP A 144 -31.14 13.29 17.96
N GLU A 145 -32.07 13.79 18.77
CA GLU A 145 -33.22 13.17 19.48
C GLU A 145 -32.92 12.04 20.48
N GLY A 146 -33.37 12.03 21.73
CA GLY A 146 -34.44 12.76 22.41
C GLY A 146 -35.18 11.75 23.29
N GLU A 147 -35.24 11.96 24.62
CA GLU A 147 -36.38 11.56 25.47
C GLU A 147 -36.17 12.03 26.92
N ARG A 148 -37.27 12.52 27.49
CA ARG A 148 -37.42 13.02 28.87
C ARG A 148 -37.59 11.84 29.83
N GLU A 149 -37.09 11.98 31.05
CA GLU A 149 -37.82 11.78 32.33
C GLU A 149 -36.81 11.85 33.50
N THR A 150 -36.97 12.84 34.41
CA THR A 150 -37.29 12.68 35.85
C THR A 150 -36.36 11.70 36.58
N THR A 151 -35.73 11.95 37.73
CA THR A 151 -35.87 12.85 38.88
C THR A 151 -34.91 12.29 39.94
N ASN A 152 -34.44 13.12 40.88
CA ASN A 152 -33.81 12.75 42.17
C ASN A 152 -32.37 12.22 42.05
N GLY A 153 -31.39 12.69 42.83
CA GLY A 153 -31.37 13.61 43.95
C GLY A 153 -30.11 13.26 44.75
N ASP A 154 -29.23 14.22 45.00
CA ASP A 154 -28.10 14.05 45.93
C ASP A 154 -27.71 15.44 46.43
N GLU A 155 -28.30 15.83 47.56
CA GLU A 155 -27.70 16.81 48.46
C GLU A 155 -27.68 16.19 49.85
N ASP A 156 -26.46 15.83 50.25
CA ASP A 156 -25.87 16.00 51.56
C ASP A 156 -26.79 15.94 52.79
N GLN A 157 -26.65 14.85 53.54
CA GLN A 157 -26.66 14.93 55.00
C GLN A 157 -25.79 13.83 55.60
N ALA A 158 -24.57 14.23 55.97
CA ALA A 158 -23.76 13.54 56.95
C ALA A 158 -24.22 13.98 58.34
N GLU A 159 -24.79 13.07 59.12
CA GLU A 159 -24.80 13.17 60.57
C GLU A 159 -24.91 11.77 61.20
N GLN A 160 -24.28 11.65 62.36
CA GLN A 160 -23.69 10.45 62.94
C GLN A 160 -24.69 9.63 63.77
N THR A 161 -24.38 8.33 63.92
CA THR A 161 -24.67 7.37 65.03
C THR A 161 -24.68 5.98 64.37
N GLU A 162 -24.09 4.90 64.87
CA GLU A 162 -23.93 4.40 66.23
C GLU A 162 -22.62 3.59 66.34
N ASP A 163 -21.85 3.86 67.40
CA ASP A 163 -20.86 2.91 67.93
C ASP A 163 -21.58 1.92 68.83
N GLY A 164 -21.29 0.64 68.64
CA GLY A 164 -21.95 -0.47 69.32
C GLY A 164 -21.38 -0.74 70.71
N GLU A 165 -22.25 -1.05 71.67
CA GLU A 165 -21.89 -1.89 72.81
C GLU A 165 -23.16 -2.59 73.35
N LYS A 166 -23.22 -3.91 73.15
CA LYS A 166 -24.01 -4.82 74.00
C LYS A 166 -23.03 -5.84 74.56
N MET A 167 -22.67 -5.68 75.83
CA MET A 167 -22.06 -6.74 76.63
C MET A 167 -23.14 -7.69 77.14
N GLU A 168 -22.79 -8.97 77.10
CA GLU A 168 -23.56 -10.12 77.55
C GLU A 168 -23.61 -10.25 79.08
N ASP A 169 -24.66 -10.96 79.52
CA ASP A 169 -24.93 -11.49 80.85
C ASP A 169 -23.70 -12.09 81.57
N SER A 170 -23.54 -11.75 82.86
CA SER A 170 -23.49 -12.69 84.01
C SER A 170 -23.31 -11.96 85.34
#